data_AF-A0A933A4N1-F1
#
_entry.id   AF-A0A933A4N1-F1
#
_cell.length_a   1.000
_cell.length_b   1.000
_cell.length_c   1.000
_cell.angle_alpha   90.00
_cell.angle_beta   90.00
_cell.angle_gamma   90.00
#
_symmetry.space_group_name_H-M   'P 1'
#
loop_
_entity.id
_entity.type
_entity.pdbx_description
1 polymer ?
#
loop_
_entity_poly.entity_id
_entity_poly.type
_entity_poly.pdbx_seq_one_letter_code
_entity_poly.pdbx_strand_id
1 'polypeptide(L)'
;WVARMILMTTYALDEVPFRTVYLHGLVRDEQGRKMSKSLGNVIDPLDMVEKYGADAVRLSLVLGTGPGNDLKLSEAKIAGFRNFTNKLWNIARYVLIIGGHSEQPEQSEGSLAEASDKSPLAGDSPLSLRMTDGETMPKTLADQWILQELDRVTVEATQLLEHYEFSAAGELLREFTWGSFADWYLEISKWQTANGQWSEGTKTILSHGLERLLKLWHPFMPFVTEVVWEQLGEKREKRKENRALLMVEDWPVVEAREDEEVTRRFKILQDIVGALRKARADYRLEPAKKIEALIVAGQETAWLSEERELVQHLARLGTIRVEEQGKQPPNSQALPAGAAQIFISF
;
A
#
# COMPACT_ATOMS: atom_id res chain seq x y z
N TRP A 1 -29.75 10.06 23.47
CA TRP A 1 -30.21 10.74 22.24
C TRP A 1 -31.04 9.81 21.38
N VAL A 2 -30.45 8.72 20.85
CA VAL A 2 -31.10 7.67 20.03
C VAL A 2 -32.52 7.30 20.52
N ALA A 3 -32.68 6.86 21.77
CA ALA A 3 -33.99 6.47 22.31
C ALA A 3 -35.04 7.61 22.28
N ARG A 4 -34.61 8.86 22.52
CA ARG A 4 -35.52 10.02 22.48
C ARG A 4 -35.99 10.32 21.06
N MET A 5 -35.12 10.14 20.06
CA MET A 5 -35.52 10.29 18.66
C MET A 5 -36.56 9.25 18.26
N ILE A 6 -36.34 7.99 18.63
CA ILE A 6 -37.28 6.89 18.35
C ILE A 6 -38.65 7.22 18.94
N LEU A 7 -38.71 7.55 20.23
CA LEU A 7 -39.96 7.84 20.92
C LEU A 7 -40.72 9.02 20.28
N MET A 8 -40.01 10.08 19.90
CA MET A 8 -40.65 11.28 19.35
C MET A 8 -41.17 11.04 17.93
N THR A 9 -40.42 10.37 17.06
CA THR A 9 -40.87 10.15 15.67
C THR A 9 -41.95 9.09 15.59
N THR A 10 -41.90 8.03 16.40
CA THR A 10 -42.99 7.04 16.42
C THR A 10 -44.27 7.66 16.99
N TYR A 11 -44.18 8.54 17.99
CA TYR A 11 -45.35 9.26 18.50
C TYR A 11 -45.93 10.27 17.50
N ALA A 12 -45.06 11.07 16.85
CA ALA A 12 -45.50 12.19 16.02
C ALA A 12 -45.80 11.81 14.57
N LEU A 13 -45.09 10.82 14.01
CA LEU A 13 -45.10 10.48 12.59
C LEU A 13 -45.45 9.00 12.33
N ASP A 14 -45.52 8.15 13.37
CA ASP A 14 -45.68 6.69 13.25
C ASP A 14 -44.57 6.01 12.40
N GLU A 15 -43.38 6.62 12.37
CA GLU A 15 -42.22 6.14 11.60
C GLU A 15 -40.95 6.04 12.45
N VAL A 16 -40.03 5.15 12.05
CA VAL A 16 -38.70 5.05 12.65
C VAL A 16 -37.76 6.12 12.10
N PRO A 17 -36.93 6.77 12.94
CA PRO A 17 -36.07 7.88 12.50
C PRO A 17 -34.82 7.43 11.72
N PHE A 18 -34.46 6.15 11.82
CA PHE A 18 -33.32 5.53 11.15
C PHE A 18 -33.53 4.02 11.06
N ARG A 19 -32.95 3.39 10.03
CA ARG A 19 -32.99 1.93 9.84
C ARG A 19 -31.80 1.20 10.49
N THR A 20 -30.68 1.89 10.58
CA THR A 20 -29.42 1.37 11.13
C THR A 20 -28.84 2.39 12.10
N VAL A 21 -28.36 1.93 13.25
CA VAL A 21 -27.63 2.76 14.22
C VAL A 21 -26.24 2.18 14.39
N TYR A 22 -25.22 2.94 13.99
CA TYR A 22 -23.82 2.57 14.23
C TYR A 22 -23.36 3.18 15.55
N LEU A 23 -23.01 2.33 16.52
CA LEU A 23 -22.49 2.74 17.83
C LEU A 23 -20.98 2.46 17.89
N HIS A 24 -20.19 3.50 18.10
CA HIS A 24 -18.75 3.38 18.34
C HIS A 24 -18.44 3.55 19.84
N GLY A 25 -17.31 2.99 20.29
CA GLY A 25 -16.83 3.19 21.65
C GLY A 25 -16.30 4.61 21.90
N LEU A 26 -15.79 4.83 23.10
CA LEU A 26 -15.25 6.11 23.51
C LEU A 26 -13.75 6.21 23.18
N VAL A 27 -13.29 7.42 22.89
CA VAL A 27 -11.85 7.72 22.82
C VAL A 27 -11.29 7.80 24.25
N ARG A 28 -10.22 7.06 24.47
CA ARG A 28 -9.48 6.94 25.73
C ARG A 28 -8.04 7.39 25.51
N ASP A 29 -7.38 7.83 26.57
CA ASP A 29 -5.94 8.09 26.52
C ASP A 29 -5.15 6.79 26.26
N GLU A 30 -3.83 6.92 26.08
CA GLU A 30 -2.92 5.80 25.83
C GLU A 30 -2.98 4.71 26.91
N GLN A 31 -3.30 5.08 28.16
CA GLN A 31 -3.46 4.15 29.28
C GLN A 31 -4.87 3.56 29.38
N GLY A 32 -5.80 3.93 28.49
CA GLY A 32 -7.19 3.47 28.48
C GLY A 32 -8.12 4.23 29.43
N ARG A 33 -7.67 5.34 30.04
CA ARG A 33 -8.49 6.16 30.92
C ARG A 33 -9.40 7.07 30.11
N LYS A 34 -10.52 7.46 30.71
CA LYS A 34 -11.41 8.48 30.14
C LYS A 34 -10.64 9.80 29.98
N MET A 35 -10.71 10.41 28.80
CA MET A 35 -10.17 11.76 28.60
C MET A 35 -10.99 12.78 29.39
N SER A 36 -10.32 13.67 30.13
CA SER A 36 -10.96 14.75 30.88
C SER A 36 -9.99 15.89 31.15
N LYS A 37 -10.50 17.12 31.19
CA LYS A 37 -9.69 18.32 31.44
C LYS A 37 -8.98 18.27 32.80
N SER A 38 -9.64 17.70 33.83
CA SER A 38 -9.08 17.59 35.17
C SER A 38 -7.89 16.64 35.27
N LEU A 39 -7.84 15.61 34.42
CA LEU A 39 -6.70 14.68 34.33
C LEU A 39 -5.58 15.19 33.42
N GLY A 40 -5.79 16.29 32.68
CA GLY A 40 -4.81 16.82 31.73
C GLY A 40 -4.46 15.87 30.58
N ASN A 41 -5.29 14.84 30.34
CA ASN A 41 -5.06 13.78 29.34
C ASN A 41 -5.90 13.96 28.07
N VAL A 42 -6.34 15.19 27.80
CA VAL A 42 -7.11 15.53 26.60
C VAL A 42 -6.13 15.78 25.46
N ILE A 43 -6.40 15.17 24.30
CA ILE A 43 -5.74 15.50 23.04
C ILE A 43 -6.69 16.39 22.25
N ASP A 44 -6.30 17.64 21.98
CA ASP A 44 -7.09 18.52 21.13
C ASP A 44 -6.90 18.10 19.66
N PRO A 45 -8.00 17.77 18.94
CA PRO A 45 -7.88 17.37 17.54
C PRO A 45 -7.30 18.47 16.65
N LEU A 46 -7.50 19.76 16.96
CA LEU A 46 -7.01 20.86 16.12
C LEU A 46 -5.49 21.01 16.25
N ASP A 47 -4.96 20.89 17.47
CA ASP A 47 -3.51 20.88 17.70
C ASP A 47 -2.84 19.72 16.93
N MET A 48 -3.50 18.56 16.91
CA MET A 48 -3.01 17.39 16.18
C MET A 48 -3.13 17.54 14.66
N VAL A 49 -4.19 18.20 14.17
CA VAL A 49 -4.35 18.55 12.74
C VAL A 49 -3.24 19.50 12.30
N GLU A 50 -2.93 20.53 13.09
CA GLU A 50 -1.85 21.47 12.79
C GLU A 50 -0.49 20.76 12.76
N LYS A 51 -0.25 19.85 13.72
CA LYS A 51 1.04 19.16 13.84
C LYS A 51 1.24 18.00 12.85
N TYR A 52 0.19 17.25 12.53
CA TYR A 52 0.29 15.98 11.79
C TYR A 52 -0.58 15.89 10.54
N GLY A 53 -1.49 16.85 10.34
CA GLY A 53 -2.46 16.85 9.23
C GLY A 53 -3.77 16.15 9.58
N ALA A 54 -4.87 16.60 8.96
CA ALA A 54 -6.20 16.08 9.23
C ALA A 54 -6.37 14.60 8.87
N ASP A 55 -5.75 14.14 7.78
CA ASP A 55 -5.83 12.74 7.36
C ASP A 55 -5.17 11.79 8.37
N ALA A 56 -4.04 12.19 8.97
CA ALA A 56 -3.38 11.41 10.01
C ALA A 56 -4.27 11.26 11.26
N VAL A 57 -4.92 12.36 11.66
CA VAL A 57 -5.88 12.35 12.79
C VAL A 57 -7.09 11.46 12.47
N ARG A 58 -7.67 11.58 11.27
CA ARG A 58 -8.79 10.72 10.83
C ARG A 58 -8.42 9.24 10.87
N LEU A 59 -7.30 8.86 10.29
CA LEU A 59 -6.83 7.47 10.29
C LEU A 59 -6.62 6.95 11.70
N SER A 60 -6.04 7.77 12.60
CA SER A 60 -5.83 7.37 13.99
C SER A 60 -7.10 7.03 14.77
N LEU A 61 -8.23 7.63 14.35
CA LEU A 61 -9.54 7.45 14.95
C LEU A 61 -10.32 6.27 14.34
N VAL A 62 -10.07 5.96 13.07
CA VAL A 62 -10.81 4.92 12.34
C VAL A 62 -10.09 3.57 12.38
N LEU A 63 -8.75 3.55 12.32
CA LEU A 63 -7.96 2.33 12.20
C LEU A 63 -7.48 1.80 13.55
N GLY A 64 -7.39 0.47 13.64
CA GLY A 64 -6.88 -0.27 14.80
C GLY A 64 -7.89 -0.46 15.93
N THR A 65 -9.20 -0.32 15.69
CA THR A 65 -10.23 -0.62 16.70
C THR A 65 -11.50 -1.13 16.01
N GLY A 66 -11.93 -2.34 16.40
CA GLY A 66 -13.16 -2.93 15.87
C GLY A 66 -14.42 -2.22 16.35
N PRO A 67 -15.55 -2.32 15.62
CA PRO A 67 -16.80 -1.66 15.96
C PRO A 67 -17.24 -1.88 17.42
N GLY A 68 -17.74 -0.83 18.06
CA GLY A 68 -18.23 -0.87 19.45
C GLY A 68 -17.15 -0.87 20.56
N ASN A 69 -15.86 -1.03 20.22
CA ASN A 69 -14.78 -1.00 21.21
C ASN A 69 -14.29 0.43 21.48
N ASP A 70 -13.78 0.65 22.69
CA ASP A 70 -13.10 1.89 23.06
C ASP A 70 -11.75 2.00 22.34
N LEU A 71 -11.46 3.20 21.80
CA LEU A 71 -10.24 3.51 21.07
C LEU A 71 -9.21 4.12 22.03
N LYS A 72 -8.01 3.55 22.10
CA LYS A 72 -6.86 4.22 22.74
C LYS A 72 -6.18 5.14 21.73
N LEU A 73 -6.11 6.43 22.06
CA LEU A 73 -5.47 7.44 21.24
C LEU A 73 -4.23 7.98 21.96
N SER A 74 -3.12 8.03 21.22
CA SER A 74 -1.89 8.68 21.63
C SER A 74 -1.34 9.52 20.48
N GLU A 75 -0.58 10.54 20.81
CA GLU A 75 0.11 11.37 19.80
C GLU A 75 1.05 10.52 18.93
N ALA A 76 1.70 9.50 19.50
CA ALA A 76 2.53 8.56 18.77
C ALA A 76 1.74 7.78 17.70
N LYS A 77 0.49 7.38 18.00
CA LYS A 77 -0.40 6.73 17.03
C LYS A 77 -0.72 7.68 15.86
N ILE A 78 -1.02 8.95 16.15
CA ILE A 78 -1.30 9.98 15.12
C ILE A 78 -0.05 10.22 14.25
N ALA A 79 1.12 10.37 14.87
CA ALA A 79 2.39 10.52 14.17
C ALA A 79 2.70 9.33 13.25
N GLY A 80 2.38 8.10 13.68
CA GLY A 80 2.48 6.91 12.85
C GLY A 80 1.63 7.01 11.56
N PHE A 81 0.41 7.54 11.66
CA PHE A 81 -0.44 7.72 10.48
C PHE A 81 0.01 8.88 9.57
N ARG A 82 0.65 9.93 10.11
CA ARG A 82 1.34 10.92 9.26
C ARG A 82 2.37 10.26 8.35
N ASN A 83 3.17 9.33 8.88
CA ASN A 83 4.17 8.60 8.10
C ASN A 83 3.51 7.76 6.99
N PHE A 84 2.37 7.14 7.28
CA PHE A 84 1.59 6.41 6.28
C PHE A 84 1.06 7.34 5.17
N THR A 85 0.45 8.47 5.53
CA THR A 85 -0.01 9.47 4.56
C THR A 85 1.15 9.96 3.67
N ASN A 86 2.33 10.19 4.25
CA ASN A 86 3.54 10.55 3.50
C ASN A 86 4.01 9.43 2.55
N LYS A 87 3.85 8.16 2.94
CA LYS A 87 4.15 7.01 2.05
C LYS A 87 3.26 7.04 0.81
N LEU A 88 1.94 7.27 0.96
CA LEU A 88 1.03 7.41 -0.19
C LEU A 88 1.45 8.56 -1.10
N TRP A 89 1.81 9.71 -0.52
CA TRP A 89 2.36 10.84 -1.28
C TRP A 89 3.61 10.49 -2.07
N ASN A 90 4.56 9.77 -1.46
CA ASN A 90 5.80 9.35 -2.13
C ASN A 90 5.53 8.35 -3.27
N ILE A 91 4.58 7.42 -3.08
CA ILE A 91 4.11 6.52 -4.15
C ILE A 91 3.55 7.36 -5.31
N ALA A 92 2.66 8.30 -5.00
CA ALA A 92 2.06 9.18 -6.00
C ALA A 92 3.12 9.97 -6.77
N ARG A 93 4.05 10.63 -6.07
CA ARG A 93 5.15 11.38 -6.68
C ARG A 93 5.96 10.52 -7.65
N TYR A 94 6.32 9.30 -7.25
CA TYR A 94 7.07 8.38 -8.10
C TYR A 94 6.31 8.04 -9.38
N VAL A 95 5.03 7.67 -9.25
CA VAL A 95 4.16 7.32 -10.38
C VAL A 95 3.96 8.54 -11.30
N LEU A 96 3.77 9.74 -10.73
CA LEU A 96 3.69 11.01 -11.46
C LEU A 96 4.97 11.33 -12.24
N ILE A 97 6.15 11.22 -11.61
CA ILE A 97 7.44 11.47 -12.27
C ILE A 97 7.60 10.56 -13.49
N ILE A 98 7.41 9.26 -13.29
CA ILE A 98 7.63 8.28 -14.36
C ILE A 98 6.60 8.41 -15.47
N GLY A 99 5.35 8.69 -15.12
CA GLY A 99 4.36 8.87 -16.16
C GLY A 99 4.43 10.24 -16.85
N GLY A 100 5.24 11.15 -16.32
CA GLY A 100 5.43 12.51 -16.80
C GLY A 100 6.55 12.78 -17.76
N HIS A 101 7.72 12.17 -17.54
CA HIS A 101 8.94 12.48 -18.27
C HIS A 101 9.61 11.21 -18.75
N SER A 102 9.94 11.24 -20.04
CA SER A 102 10.89 10.35 -20.72
C SER A 102 12.35 10.72 -20.43
N GLU A 103 12.67 11.26 -19.25
CA GLU A 103 14.05 11.61 -18.87
C GLU A 103 14.31 11.26 -17.40
N GLN A 104 15.49 10.68 -17.18
CA GLN A 104 15.91 9.95 -15.98
C GLN A 104 15.79 10.78 -14.70
N PRO A 105 15.37 10.17 -13.56
CA PRO A 105 15.62 10.77 -12.26
C PRO A 105 17.11 10.62 -11.94
N GLU A 106 17.80 11.73 -11.70
CA GLU A 106 19.12 11.71 -11.06
C GLU A 106 19.02 10.97 -9.72
N GLN A 107 20.04 10.13 -9.49
CA GLN A 107 20.17 9.27 -8.33
C GLN A 107 20.08 10.08 -7.03
N SER A 108 19.00 9.88 -6.26
CA SER A 108 19.07 10.03 -4.82
C SER A 108 19.13 8.64 -4.20
N GLU A 109 20.36 8.16 -3.99
CA GLU A 109 20.63 7.04 -3.08
C GLU A 109 20.32 7.51 -1.65
N GLY A 110 19.06 7.41 -1.28
CA GLY A 110 18.58 7.58 0.08
C GLY A 110 17.71 6.39 0.44
N SER A 111 18.24 5.50 1.27
CA SER A 111 17.46 4.48 1.96
C SER A 111 16.17 5.10 2.51
N LEU A 112 15.02 4.49 2.20
CA LEU A 112 13.69 4.84 2.75
C LEU A 112 13.63 4.77 4.30
N ALA A 113 14.73 4.39 4.96
CA ALA A 113 14.85 4.31 6.42
C ALA A 113 15.11 5.66 7.12
N GLU A 114 15.46 6.75 6.41
CA GLU A 114 15.76 8.03 7.04
C GLU A 114 15.03 9.21 6.37
N ALA A 115 13.70 9.21 6.41
CA ALA A 115 12.93 10.43 6.17
C ALA A 115 12.91 11.25 7.48
N SER A 116 13.91 12.12 7.66
CA SER A 116 13.99 13.03 8.79
C SER A 116 12.83 14.03 8.82
N ASP A 117 12.30 14.19 10.02
CA ASP A 117 11.45 15.21 10.64
C ASP A 117 11.33 16.62 10.00
N LYS A 118 10.80 16.71 8.77
CA LYS A 118 10.25 17.98 8.24
C LYS A 118 8.88 17.76 7.62
N SER A 119 7.95 18.66 7.93
CA SER A 119 6.62 18.69 7.31
C SER A 119 6.76 18.86 5.79
N PRO A 120 6.20 17.97 4.94
CA PRO A 120 6.42 18.01 3.49
C PRO A 120 5.57 19.06 2.75
N LEU A 121 4.88 19.96 3.45
CA LEU A 121 3.91 20.92 2.88
C LEU A 121 4.52 22.01 1.96
N ALA A 122 5.77 21.91 1.51
CA ALA A 122 6.48 23.01 0.85
C ALA A 122 7.32 22.57 -0.37
N GLY A 123 6.71 21.86 -1.32
CA GLY A 123 7.39 21.43 -2.55
C GLY A 123 6.57 21.72 -3.80
N ASP A 124 6.57 22.98 -4.25
CA ASP A 124 5.86 23.53 -5.43
C ASP A 124 6.47 23.09 -6.79
N SER A 125 6.61 21.79 -7.04
CA SER A 125 6.99 21.34 -8.40
C SER A 125 5.87 20.49 -9.01
N PRO A 126 5.26 20.93 -10.13
CA PRO A 126 4.20 20.19 -10.79
C PRO A 126 4.78 18.91 -11.39
N LEU A 127 4.51 17.79 -10.73
CA LEU A 127 4.82 16.45 -11.21
C LEU A 127 3.69 16.01 -12.14
N SER A 128 3.86 16.22 -13.44
CA SER A 128 2.81 15.97 -14.43
C SER A 128 2.82 14.51 -14.88
N LEU A 129 1.69 13.81 -15.04
CA LEU A 129 1.63 12.42 -15.55
C LEU A 129 0.76 12.39 -16.82
N ARG A 130 1.20 11.75 -17.92
CA ARG A 130 0.28 11.38 -19.01
C ARG A 130 -0.36 10.04 -18.66
N MET A 131 -1.59 10.07 -18.15
CA MET A 131 -2.40 8.86 -18.02
C MET A 131 -2.75 8.35 -19.42
N THR A 132 -2.58 7.06 -19.63
CA THR A 132 -3.03 6.38 -20.84
C THR A 132 -4.44 5.86 -20.58
N ASP A 133 -5.43 6.28 -21.37
CA ASP A 133 -6.76 5.66 -21.45
C ASP A 133 -6.71 4.22 -22.05
N GLY A 134 -5.54 3.57 -21.98
CA GLY A 134 -5.29 2.27 -22.56
C GLY A 134 -5.71 1.14 -21.63
N GLU A 135 -6.16 0.04 -22.21
CA GLU A 135 -6.36 -1.22 -21.49
C GLU A 135 -5.05 -1.63 -20.80
N THR A 136 -5.14 -2.03 -19.53
CA THR A 136 -3.99 -2.58 -18.82
C THR A 136 -3.54 -3.85 -19.54
N MET A 137 -2.32 -3.86 -20.09
CA MET A 137 -1.73 -5.01 -20.75
C MET A 137 -0.62 -5.61 -19.87
N PRO A 138 -0.95 -6.48 -18.91
CA PRO A 138 0.06 -7.07 -18.02
C PRO A 138 0.98 -8.01 -18.82
N LYS A 139 2.29 -7.78 -18.74
CA LYS A 139 3.29 -8.57 -19.47
C LYS A 139 4.10 -9.49 -18.56
N THR A 140 4.34 -9.04 -17.33
CA THR A 140 5.17 -9.76 -16.36
C THR A 140 4.31 -10.46 -15.32
N LEU A 141 4.88 -11.45 -14.63
CA LEU A 141 4.22 -12.09 -13.49
C LEU A 141 3.81 -11.06 -12.42
N ALA A 142 4.66 -10.06 -12.19
CA ALA A 142 4.39 -8.98 -11.23
C ALA A 142 3.21 -8.10 -11.65
N ASP A 143 3.07 -7.79 -12.95
CA ASP A 143 1.95 -7.01 -13.49
C ASP A 143 0.61 -7.75 -13.31
N GLN A 144 0.59 -9.05 -13.61
CA GLN A 144 -0.59 -9.89 -13.46
C GLN A 144 -0.99 -9.99 -11.99
N TRP A 145 -0.01 -10.28 -11.13
CA TRP A 145 -0.21 -10.40 -9.70
C TRP A 145 -0.74 -9.10 -9.06
N ILE A 146 -0.13 -7.95 -9.32
CA ILE A 146 -0.56 -6.71 -8.66
C ILE A 146 -1.97 -6.29 -9.06
N LEU A 147 -2.35 -6.54 -10.32
CA LEU A 147 -3.69 -6.21 -10.79
C LEU A 147 -4.74 -7.14 -10.17
N GLN A 148 -4.43 -8.43 -10.02
CA GLN A 148 -5.29 -9.37 -9.29
C GLN A 148 -5.44 -8.95 -7.82
N GLU A 149 -4.35 -8.58 -7.14
CA GLU A 149 -4.40 -8.09 -5.76
C GLU A 149 -5.19 -6.77 -5.64
N LEU A 150 -5.06 -5.87 -6.62
CA LEU A 150 -5.82 -4.62 -6.65
C LEU A 150 -7.33 -4.87 -6.77
N ASP A 151 -7.73 -5.80 -7.64
CA ASP A 151 -9.14 -6.14 -7.79
C ASP A 151 -9.68 -6.81 -6.53
N ARG A 152 -8.93 -7.78 -5.97
CA ARG A 152 -9.28 -8.46 -4.72
C ARG A 152 -9.53 -7.45 -3.59
N VAL A 153 -8.56 -6.56 -3.37
CA VAL A 153 -8.64 -5.53 -2.32
C VAL A 153 -9.77 -4.53 -2.59
N THR A 154 -10.06 -4.22 -3.86
CA THR A 154 -11.22 -3.38 -4.22
C THR A 154 -12.53 -4.04 -3.79
N VAL A 155 -12.74 -5.32 -4.12
CA VAL A 155 -13.95 -6.06 -3.76
C VAL A 155 -14.07 -6.21 -2.25
N GLU A 156 -13.02 -6.68 -1.57
CA GLU A 156 -13.02 -6.90 -0.13
C GLU A 156 -13.20 -5.59 0.66
N ALA A 157 -12.52 -4.50 0.27
CA ALA A 157 -12.70 -3.21 0.93
C ALA A 157 -14.12 -2.67 0.74
N THR A 158 -14.72 -2.87 -0.44
CA THR A 158 -16.12 -2.50 -0.70
C THR A 158 -17.06 -3.25 0.24
N GLN A 159 -16.92 -4.57 0.34
CA GLN A 159 -17.73 -5.40 1.24
C GLN A 159 -17.57 -4.97 2.71
N LEU A 160 -16.35 -4.74 3.17
CA LEU A 160 -16.10 -4.29 4.55
C LEU A 160 -16.76 -2.93 4.82
N LEU A 161 -16.72 -1.99 3.88
CA LEU A 161 -17.39 -0.70 4.00
C LEU A 161 -18.92 -0.84 4.04
N GLU A 162 -19.50 -1.70 3.20
CA GLU A 162 -20.95 -1.99 3.19
C GLU A 162 -21.43 -2.58 4.52
N HIS A 163 -20.57 -3.34 5.20
CA HIS A 163 -20.84 -3.91 6.53
C HIS A 163 -20.43 -3.00 7.70
N TYR A 164 -20.06 -1.73 7.44
CA TYR A 164 -19.62 -0.76 8.45
C TYR A 164 -18.35 -1.18 9.21
N GLU A 165 -17.52 -2.04 8.62
CA GLU A 165 -16.24 -2.50 9.15
C GLU A 165 -15.08 -1.59 8.71
N PHE A 166 -15.20 -0.29 8.98
CA PHE A 166 -14.28 0.74 8.50
C PHE A 166 -12.82 0.51 8.91
N SER A 167 -12.56 0.05 10.15
CA SER A 167 -11.21 -0.27 10.59
C SER A 167 -10.61 -1.42 9.78
N ALA A 168 -11.38 -2.48 9.50
CA ALA A 168 -10.89 -3.63 8.73
C ALA A 168 -10.61 -3.23 7.28
N ALA A 169 -11.51 -2.45 6.66
CA ALA A 169 -11.30 -1.90 5.32
C ALA A 169 -10.02 -1.06 5.26
N GLY A 170 -9.82 -0.16 6.22
CA GLY A 170 -8.61 0.66 6.30
C GLY A 170 -7.33 -0.15 6.49
N GLU A 171 -7.35 -1.19 7.34
CA GLU A 171 -6.19 -2.07 7.55
C GLU A 171 -5.86 -2.91 6.31
N LEU A 172 -6.87 -3.45 5.62
CA LEU A 172 -6.71 -4.16 4.35
C LEU A 172 -6.07 -3.27 3.29
N LEU A 173 -6.59 -2.04 3.13
CA LEU A 173 -6.01 -1.07 2.20
C LEU A 173 -4.58 -0.71 2.59
N ARG A 174 -4.29 -0.58 3.89
CA ARG A 174 -2.94 -0.25 4.41
C ARG A 174 -1.94 -1.35 4.09
N GLU A 175 -2.33 -2.61 4.32
CA GLU A 175 -1.53 -3.79 4.01
C GLU A 175 -1.25 -3.88 2.51
N PHE A 176 -2.26 -3.69 1.66
CA PHE A 176 -2.07 -3.69 0.21
C PHE A 176 -1.18 -2.53 -0.26
N THR A 177 -1.45 -1.31 0.18
CA THR A 177 -0.73 -0.10 -0.28
C THR A 177 0.75 -0.17 0.11
N TRP A 178 1.04 -0.64 1.32
CA TRP A 178 2.41 -0.74 1.81
C TRP A 178 3.08 -2.04 1.38
N GLY A 179 2.50 -3.18 1.77
CA GLY A 179 3.08 -4.49 1.57
C GLY A 179 3.10 -4.90 0.11
N SER A 180 1.96 -4.89 -0.57
CA SER A 180 1.88 -5.39 -1.95
C SER A 180 2.34 -4.36 -2.98
N PHE A 181 1.76 -3.15 -2.93
CA PHE A 181 2.01 -2.13 -3.94
C PHE A 181 3.38 -1.49 -3.77
N ALA A 182 3.73 -0.99 -2.58
CA ALA A 182 5.00 -0.29 -2.39
C ALA A 182 6.22 -1.21 -2.25
N ASP A 183 6.18 -2.20 -1.36
CA ASP A 183 7.38 -3.01 -1.05
C ASP A 183 7.71 -4.04 -2.14
N TRP A 184 6.74 -4.40 -2.98
CA TRP A 184 6.93 -5.29 -4.14
C TRP A 184 6.77 -4.55 -5.46
N TYR A 185 5.56 -4.21 -5.87
CA TYR A 185 5.33 -3.80 -7.26
C TYR A 185 6.07 -2.51 -7.63
N LEU A 186 6.10 -1.52 -6.75
CA LEU A 186 6.83 -0.27 -6.97
C LEU A 186 8.35 -0.53 -7.08
N GLU A 187 8.93 -1.36 -6.22
CA GLU A 187 10.35 -1.72 -6.27
C GLU A 187 10.70 -2.53 -7.54
N ILE A 188 9.83 -3.45 -7.94
CA ILE A 188 9.97 -4.18 -9.22
C ILE A 188 9.93 -3.19 -10.39
N SER A 189 9.01 -2.23 -10.36
CA SER A 189 8.90 -1.21 -11.41
C SER A 189 10.16 -0.34 -11.51
N LYS A 190 10.76 0.04 -10.39
CA LYS A 190 12.03 0.81 -10.34
C LYS A 190 13.16 0.04 -11.01
N TRP A 191 13.24 -1.26 -10.71
CA TRP A 191 14.22 -2.15 -11.32
C TRP A 191 14.02 -2.30 -12.83
N GLN A 192 12.76 -2.44 -13.28
CA GLN A 192 12.42 -2.50 -14.71
C GLN A 192 12.81 -1.20 -15.43
N THR A 193 12.57 -0.04 -14.82
CA THR A 193 13.03 1.27 -15.33
C THR A 193 14.55 1.32 -15.43
N ALA A 194 15.28 0.92 -14.40
CA ALA A 194 16.74 0.99 -14.36
C ALA A 194 17.43 0.07 -15.39
N ASN A 195 16.83 -1.08 -15.72
CA ASN A 195 17.41 -2.06 -16.64
C ASN A 195 16.84 -2.01 -18.07
N GLY A 196 16.05 -0.98 -18.40
CA GLY A 196 15.45 -0.83 -19.73
C GLY A 196 14.40 -1.89 -20.07
N GLN A 197 13.94 -2.67 -19.08
CA GLN A 197 12.83 -3.62 -19.22
C GLN A 197 11.46 -2.96 -19.00
N TRP A 198 11.45 -1.65 -18.79
CA TRP A 198 10.26 -0.84 -18.65
C TRP A 198 9.34 -0.96 -19.87
N SER A 199 8.07 -1.22 -19.62
CA SER A 199 7.05 -1.27 -20.65
C SER A 199 6.02 -0.16 -20.45
N GLU A 200 5.44 0.34 -21.54
CA GLU A 200 4.28 1.25 -21.46
C GLU A 200 3.13 0.59 -20.67
N GLY A 201 3.01 -0.75 -20.71
CA GLY A 201 2.05 -1.50 -19.89
C GLY A 201 2.27 -1.31 -18.38
N THR A 202 3.51 -1.38 -17.90
CA THR A 202 3.87 -1.15 -16.48
C THR A 202 3.50 0.27 -16.05
N LYS A 203 3.73 1.27 -16.91
CA LYS A 203 3.33 2.66 -16.69
C LYS A 203 1.82 2.80 -16.54
N THR A 204 1.06 2.20 -17.45
CA THR A 204 -0.41 2.20 -17.42
C THR A 204 -0.92 1.54 -16.14
N ILE A 205 -0.34 0.41 -15.73
CA ILE A 205 -0.73 -0.32 -14.53
C ILE A 205 -0.44 0.49 -13.26
N LEU A 206 0.73 1.13 -13.14
CA LEU A 206 1.02 1.99 -11.98
C LEU A 206 0.06 3.18 -11.89
N SER A 207 -0.25 3.81 -13.02
CA SER A 207 -1.19 4.92 -13.08
C SER A 207 -2.60 4.48 -12.71
N HIS A 208 -3.02 3.32 -13.23
CA HIS A 208 -4.31 2.69 -12.89
C HIS A 208 -4.40 2.32 -11.42
N GLY A 209 -3.33 1.71 -10.87
CA GLY A 209 -3.23 1.34 -9.47
C GLY A 209 -3.29 2.55 -8.55
N LEU A 210 -2.59 3.64 -8.88
CA LEU A 210 -2.67 4.89 -8.12
C LEU A 210 -4.08 5.49 -8.18
N GLU A 211 -4.69 5.59 -9.36
CA GLU A 211 -6.07 6.11 -9.50
C GLU A 211 -7.05 5.34 -8.60
N ARG A 212 -6.95 4.01 -8.62
CA ARG A 212 -7.80 3.12 -7.83
C ARG A 212 -7.54 3.30 -6.33
N LEU A 213 -6.27 3.34 -5.91
CA LEU A 213 -5.88 3.57 -4.53
C LEU A 213 -6.41 4.90 -4.01
N LEU A 214 -6.36 5.97 -4.80
CA LEU A 214 -6.90 7.27 -4.39
C LEU A 214 -8.40 7.20 -4.12
N LYS A 215 -9.18 6.57 -5.01
CA LYS A 215 -10.62 6.36 -4.79
C LYS A 215 -10.90 5.55 -3.52
N LEU A 216 -10.18 4.45 -3.31
CA LEU A 216 -10.35 3.58 -2.15
C LEU A 216 -9.95 4.27 -0.83
N TRP A 217 -8.91 5.10 -0.85
CA TRP A 217 -8.45 5.83 0.32
C TRP A 217 -9.23 7.11 0.62
N HIS A 218 -9.93 7.69 -0.36
CA HIS A 218 -10.58 8.99 -0.21
C HIS A 218 -11.54 9.10 0.99
N PRO A 219 -12.38 8.09 1.33
CA PRO A 219 -13.21 8.15 2.54
C PRO A 219 -12.41 8.30 3.85
N PHE A 220 -11.16 7.82 3.86
CA PHE A 220 -10.27 7.84 5.02
C PHE A 220 -9.35 9.07 5.03
N MET A 221 -8.74 9.38 3.88
CA MET A 221 -7.75 10.46 3.68
C MET A 221 -8.22 11.48 2.63
N PRO A 222 -9.31 12.22 2.86
CA PRO A 222 -9.91 13.06 1.83
C PRO A 222 -9.02 14.21 1.36
N PHE A 223 -8.07 14.71 2.16
CA PHE A 223 -7.30 15.89 1.77
C PHE A 223 -6.13 15.53 0.85
N VAL A 224 -5.26 14.62 1.27
CA VAL A 224 -4.08 14.22 0.49
C VAL A 224 -4.49 13.50 -0.79
N THR A 225 -5.54 12.68 -0.76
CA THR A 225 -6.02 12.01 -1.98
C THR A 225 -6.56 13.01 -3.01
N GLU A 226 -7.24 14.07 -2.59
CA GLU A 226 -7.75 15.14 -3.46
C GLU A 226 -6.61 15.93 -4.10
N VAL A 227 -5.59 16.31 -3.32
CA VAL A 227 -4.42 17.03 -3.85
C VAL A 227 -3.67 16.19 -4.88
N VAL A 228 -3.48 14.89 -4.61
CA VAL A 228 -2.85 13.98 -5.59
C VAL A 228 -3.73 13.80 -6.83
N TRP A 229 -5.05 13.72 -6.63
CA TRP A 229 -6.00 13.58 -7.74
C TRP A 229 -6.00 14.78 -8.67
N GLU A 230 -5.93 16.00 -8.13
CA GLU A 230 -5.81 17.23 -8.91
C GLU A 230 -4.57 17.19 -9.81
N GLN A 231 -3.42 16.77 -9.26
CA GLN A 231 -2.16 16.61 -10.01
C GLN A 231 -2.25 15.55 -11.11
N LEU A 232 -3.08 14.50 -10.94
CA LEU A 232 -3.40 13.54 -12.00
C LEU A 232 -4.36 14.12 -13.04
N GLY A 233 -5.28 14.97 -12.61
CA GLY A 233 -6.40 15.51 -13.39
C GLY A 233 -6.06 16.70 -14.31
N GLU A 234 -5.00 17.46 -14.04
CA GLU A 234 -4.59 18.63 -14.85
C GLU A 234 -4.38 18.34 -16.36
N LYS A 235 -4.20 17.07 -16.75
CA LYS A 235 -4.10 16.65 -18.16
C LYS A 235 -5.36 16.00 -18.75
N ARG A 236 -6.46 15.90 -17.98
CA ARG A 236 -7.80 15.56 -18.51
C ARG A 236 -8.43 16.78 -19.21
N GLU A 237 -7.70 17.44 -20.11
CA GLU A 237 -8.26 18.47 -20.99
C GLU A 237 -9.32 17.82 -21.89
N LYS A 238 -10.59 17.79 -21.43
CA LYS A 238 -11.87 17.60 -22.14
C LYS A 238 -13.00 16.99 -21.30
N ARG A 239 -12.81 16.66 -20.01
CA ARG A 239 -13.97 16.29 -19.16
C ARG A 239 -14.62 17.56 -18.61
N LYS A 240 -15.76 17.92 -19.20
CA LYS A 240 -16.70 19.01 -18.83
C LYS A 240 -16.65 19.39 -17.34
N GLU A 241 -16.41 20.68 -17.10
CA GLU A 241 -16.51 21.59 -15.92
C GLU A 241 -16.89 21.12 -14.49
N ASN A 242 -17.17 19.85 -14.18
CA ASN A 242 -17.62 19.42 -12.84
C ASN A 242 -17.08 18.06 -12.35
N ARG A 243 -16.17 17.38 -13.08
CA ARG A 243 -15.57 16.07 -12.69
C ARG A 243 -14.10 16.15 -12.27
N ALA A 244 -13.67 17.32 -11.78
CA ALA A 244 -12.28 17.50 -11.35
C ALA A 244 -12.03 16.93 -9.95
N LEU A 245 -13.03 16.97 -9.06
CA LEU A 245 -12.86 16.52 -7.68
C LEU A 245 -13.01 14.99 -7.56
N LEU A 246 -12.11 14.37 -6.80
CA LEU A 246 -12.17 12.95 -6.45
C LEU A 246 -13.44 12.62 -5.67
N MET A 247 -13.90 13.52 -4.81
CA MET A 247 -15.07 13.32 -3.96
C MET A 247 -16.39 13.03 -4.71
N VAL A 248 -16.46 13.36 -6.01
CA VAL A 248 -17.66 13.13 -6.86
C VAL A 248 -17.46 12.02 -7.89
N GLU A 249 -16.31 11.34 -7.88
CA GLU A 249 -16.05 10.22 -8.78
C GLU A 249 -16.76 8.94 -8.30
N ASP A 250 -17.09 8.08 -9.26
CA ASP A 250 -17.74 6.81 -8.96
C ASP A 250 -16.82 5.88 -8.16
N TRP A 251 -17.40 5.19 -7.17
CA TRP A 251 -16.70 4.13 -6.45
C TRP A 251 -16.26 3.03 -7.43
N PRO A 252 -15.04 2.51 -7.31
CA PRO A 252 -14.56 1.47 -8.21
C PRO A 252 -15.37 0.18 -8.10
N VAL A 253 -15.92 -0.29 -9.22
CA VAL A 253 -16.55 -1.60 -9.36
C VAL A 253 -15.69 -2.44 -10.30
N VAL A 254 -15.32 -3.65 -9.87
CA VAL A 254 -14.51 -4.60 -10.62
C VAL A 254 -14.97 -6.02 -10.33
N GLU A 255 -14.79 -6.91 -11.29
CA GLU A 255 -14.85 -8.35 -11.07
C GLU A 255 -13.43 -8.84 -10.77
N ALA A 256 -13.24 -9.53 -9.65
CA ALA A 256 -11.93 -9.99 -9.24
C ALA A 256 -11.37 -11.00 -10.26
N ARG A 257 -10.19 -10.68 -10.81
CA ARG A 257 -9.41 -11.66 -11.56
C ARG A 257 -8.92 -12.73 -10.61
N GLU A 258 -9.05 -13.99 -11.03
CA GLU A 258 -8.55 -15.13 -10.27
C GLU A 258 -7.68 -15.99 -11.19
N ASP A 259 -6.37 -15.87 -11.01
CA ASP A 259 -5.38 -16.79 -11.53
C ASP A 259 -4.60 -17.39 -10.35
N GLU A 260 -4.93 -18.64 -10.02
CA GLU A 260 -4.29 -19.38 -8.93
C GLU A 260 -2.79 -19.58 -9.20
N GLU A 261 -2.40 -19.75 -10.46
CA GLU A 261 -1.01 -20.01 -10.83
C GLU A 261 -0.17 -18.74 -10.67
N VAL A 262 -0.69 -17.58 -11.08
CA VAL A 262 -0.03 -16.27 -10.83
C VAL A 262 0.17 -16.04 -9.33
N THR A 263 -0.88 -16.28 -8.54
CA THR A 263 -0.84 -16.11 -7.08
C THR A 263 0.20 -17.03 -6.44
N ARG A 264 0.18 -18.31 -6.83
CA ARG A 264 1.09 -19.34 -6.34
C ARG A 264 2.55 -19.03 -6.69
N ARG A 265 2.82 -18.69 -7.96
CA ARG A 265 4.18 -18.35 -8.42
C ARG A 265 4.71 -17.11 -7.73
N PHE A 266 3.92 -16.04 -7.65
CA PHE A 266 4.37 -14.83 -6.99
C PHE A 266 4.60 -15.04 -5.49
N LYS A 267 3.76 -15.87 -4.84
CA LYS A 267 3.98 -16.26 -3.44
C LYS A 267 5.30 -17.00 -3.22
N ILE A 268 5.65 -17.95 -4.10
CA ILE A 268 6.95 -18.64 -4.06
C ILE A 268 8.10 -17.66 -4.21
N LEU A 269 7.99 -16.71 -5.16
CA LEU A 269 8.98 -15.66 -5.35
C LEU A 269 9.15 -14.81 -4.08
N GLN A 270 8.05 -14.41 -3.44
CA GLN A 270 8.07 -13.65 -2.19
C GLN A 270 8.72 -14.43 -1.04
N ASP A 271 8.42 -15.72 -0.91
CA ASP A 271 8.99 -16.59 0.13
C ASP A 271 10.49 -16.76 -0.07
N ILE A 272 10.96 -16.92 -1.31
CA ILE A 272 12.38 -17.01 -1.66
C ILE A 272 13.12 -15.72 -1.29
N VAL A 273 12.64 -14.58 -1.78
CA VAL A 273 13.27 -13.28 -1.51
C VAL A 273 13.20 -12.94 -0.02
N GLY A 274 12.10 -13.26 0.66
CA GLY A 274 11.91 -13.10 2.10
C GLY A 274 12.92 -13.92 2.90
N ALA A 275 13.10 -15.20 2.57
CA ALA A 275 14.09 -16.08 3.20
C ALA A 275 15.52 -15.55 3.02
N LEU A 276 15.87 -15.06 1.83
CA LEU A 276 17.18 -14.46 1.53
C LEU A 276 17.42 -13.16 2.31
N ARG A 277 16.42 -12.26 2.36
CA ARG A 277 16.50 -11.02 3.14
C ARG A 277 16.63 -11.30 4.64
N LYS A 278 15.89 -12.29 5.15
CA LYS A 278 15.99 -12.72 6.54
C LYS A 278 17.38 -13.29 6.85
N ALA A 279 17.89 -14.19 6.01
CA ALA A 279 19.22 -14.75 6.19
C ALA A 279 20.30 -13.66 6.21
N ARG A 280 20.22 -12.66 5.32
CA ARG A 280 21.12 -11.49 5.36
C ARG A 280 21.12 -10.79 6.71
N ALA A 281 19.95 -10.56 7.30
CA ALA A 281 19.81 -9.94 8.61
C ALA A 281 20.35 -10.83 9.74
N ASP A 282 20.00 -12.13 9.73
CA ASP A 282 20.41 -13.11 10.75
C ASP A 282 21.94 -13.26 10.79
N TYR A 283 22.59 -13.31 9.62
CA TYR A 283 24.04 -13.38 9.48
C TYR A 283 24.75 -12.01 9.52
N ARG A 284 24.01 -10.92 9.77
CA ARG A 284 24.52 -9.54 9.84
C ARG A 284 25.41 -9.16 8.65
N LEU A 285 25.01 -9.60 7.46
CA LEU A 285 25.77 -9.35 6.24
C LEU A 285 25.59 -7.90 5.81
N GLU A 286 26.67 -7.27 5.38
CA GLU A 286 26.60 -5.92 4.86
C GLU A 286 25.66 -5.85 3.64
N PRO A 287 24.84 -4.80 3.52
CA PRO A 287 23.87 -4.69 2.43
C PRO A 287 24.48 -4.77 1.03
N ALA A 288 25.73 -4.35 0.86
CA ALA A 288 26.47 -4.36 -0.40
C ALA A 288 27.23 -5.67 -0.65
N LYS A 289 27.43 -6.52 0.37
CA LYS A 289 28.15 -7.78 0.21
C LYS A 289 27.38 -8.69 -0.74
N LYS A 290 27.96 -9.04 -1.88
CA LYS A 290 27.35 -9.96 -2.86
C LYS A 290 27.39 -11.39 -2.33
N ILE A 291 26.23 -12.04 -2.30
CA ILE A 291 26.05 -13.43 -1.83
C ILE A 291 25.75 -14.31 -3.04
N GLU A 292 26.32 -15.52 -3.06
CA GLU A 292 25.96 -16.53 -4.04
C GLU A 292 24.83 -17.40 -3.49
N ALA A 293 23.78 -17.62 -4.29
CA ALA A 293 22.65 -18.45 -3.92
C ALA A 293 22.38 -19.52 -4.99
N LEU A 294 22.17 -20.76 -4.55
CA LEU A 294 21.61 -21.84 -5.34
C LEU A 294 20.19 -22.09 -4.86
N ILE A 295 19.21 -22.03 -5.76
CA ILE A 295 17.82 -22.34 -5.50
C ILE A 295 17.51 -23.68 -6.16
N VAL A 296 17.14 -24.67 -5.35
CA VAL A 296 16.62 -25.96 -5.82
C VAL A 296 15.10 -25.88 -5.77
N ALA A 297 14.47 -25.84 -6.95
CA ALA A 297 13.06 -25.45 -7.09
C ALA A 297 12.16 -26.52 -7.74
N GLY A 298 12.71 -27.69 -8.08
CA GLY A 298 11.92 -28.79 -8.66
C GLY A 298 11.13 -28.33 -9.90
N GLN A 299 9.82 -28.56 -9.89
CA GLN A 299 8.92 -28.22 -11.00
C GLN A 299 8.85 -26.70 -11.29
N GLU A 300 9.23 -25.85 -10.34
CA GLU A 300 9.21 -24.39 -10.49
C GLU A 300 10.44 -23.83 -11.23
N THR A 301 11.42 -24.68 -11.54
CA THR A 301 12.73 -24.28 -12.06
C THR A 301 12.63 -23.48 -13.36
N ALA A 302 11.74 -23.87 -14.27
CA ALA A 302 11.64 -23.27 -15.59
C ALA A 302 11.29 -21.77 -15.51
N TRP A 303 10.17 -21.42 -14.86
CA TRP A 303 9.73 -20.03 -14.76
C TRP A 303 10.57 -19.23 -13.75
N LEU A 304 11.07 -19.84 -12.66
CA LEU A 304 11.98 -19.14 -11.74
C LEU A 304 13.31 -18.79 -12.40
N SER A 305 13.75 -19.59 -13.38
CA SER A 305 14.93 -19.26 -14.18
C SER A 305 14.71 -18.04 -15.07
N GLU A 306 13.48 -17.82 -15.54
CA GLU A 306 13.10 -16.62 -16.28
C GLU A 306 13.08 -15.38 -15.35
N GLU A 307 12.58 -15.54 -14.13
CA GLU A 307 12.52 -14.46 -13.10
C GLU A 307 13.83 -14.29 -12.30
N ARG A 308 14.91 -14.99 -12.68
CA ARG A 308 16.16 -15.04 -11.89
C ARG A 308 16.78 -13.66 -11.63
N GLU A 309 16.72 -12.77 -12.62
CA GLU A 309 17.34 -11.44 -12.54
C GLU A 309 16.57 -10.56 -11.57
N LEU A 310 15.25 -10.72 -11.55
CA LEU A 310 14.38 -10.04 -10.61
C LEU A 310 14.66 -10.51 -9.17
N VAL A 311 14.70 -11.83 -8.94
CA VAL A 311 15.02 -12.40 -7.62
C VAL A 311 16.41 -11.95 -7.15
N GLN A 312 17.40 -11.98 -8.05
CA GLN A 312 18.75 -11.51 -7.77
C GLN A 312 18.76 -10.04 -7.33
N HIS A 313 18.00 -9.18 -8.01
CA HIS A 313 17.91 -7.77 -7.64
C HIS A 313 17.22 -7.57 -6.29
N LEU A 314 16.02 -8.13 -6.11
CA LEU A 314 15.20 -7.94 -4.91
C LEU A 314 15.86 -8.49 -3.64
N ALA A 315 16.67 -9.54 -3.75
CA ALA A 315 17.44 -10.12 -2.65
C ALA A 315 18.91 -9.61 -2.58
N ARG A 316 19.32 -8.71 -3.48
CA ARG A 316 20.67 -8.15 -3.58
C ARG A 316 21.77 -9.23 -3.71
N LEU A 317 21.56 -10.22 -4.57
CA LEU A 317 22.52 -11.32 -4.75
C LEU A 317 23.63 -10.97 -5.75
N GLY A 318 24.79 -11.61 -5.58
CA GLY A 318 25.89 -11.53 -6.53
C GLY A 318 25.72 -12.47 -7.71
N THR A 319 25.38 -13.72 -7.43
CA THR A 319 25.10 -14.74 -8.45
C THR A 319 23.99 -15.63 -7.94
N ILE A 320 23.06 -15.96 -8.84
CA ILE A 320 21.94 -16.86 -8.59
C ILE A 320 22.02 -18.03 -9.57
N ARG A 321 21.84 -19.25 -9.06
CA ARG A 321 21.61 -20.45 -9.87
C ARG A 321 20.27 -21.05 -9.47
N VAL A 322 19.50 -21.47 -10.45
CA VAL A 322 18.22 -22.16 -10.23
C VAL A 322 18.33 -23.54 -10.88
N GLU A 323 18.12 -24.59 -10.09
CA GLU A 323 18.26 -25.98 -10.52
C GLU A 323 17.02 -26.80 -10.12
N GLU A 324 16.66 -27.78 -10.95
CA GLU A 324 15.54 -28.69 -10.66
C GLU A 324 15.87 -29.62 -9.49
N GLN A 325 17.09 -30.17 -9.50
CA GLN A 325 17.61 -31.02 -8.46
C GLN A 325 19.06 -30.63 -8.18
N GLY A 326 19.41 -30.49 -6.91
CA GLY A 326 20.76 -30.13 -6.48
C GLY A 326 21.03 -30.64 -5.09
N LYS A 327 22.31 -30.91 -4.79
CA LYS A 327 22.78 -31.20 -3.42
C LYS A 327 23.30 -29.91 -2.80
N GLN A 328 23.20 -29.82 -1.47
CA GLN A 328 23.78 -28.72 -0.72
C GLN A 328 25.28 -28.56 -1.06
N PRO A 329 25.71 -27.39 -1.57
CA PRO A 329 27.12 -27.12 -1.81
C PRO A 329 27.96 -27.17 -0.52
N PRO A 330 29.24 -27.56 -0.57
CA PRO A 330 30.13 -27.47 0.58
C PRO A 330 30.22 -26.02 1.11
N ASN A 331 30.27 -25.84 2.43
CA ASN A 331 30.33 -24.54 3.10
C ASN A 331 29.13 -23.61 2.82
N SER A 332 27.97 -24.17 2.45
CA SER A 332 26.73 -23.41 2.28
C SER A 332 25.75 -23.63 3.43
N GLN A 333 24.85 -22.67 3.65
CA GLN A 333 23.75 -22.77 4.60
C GLN A 333 22.43 -23.01 3.87
N ALA A 334 21.63 -23.96 4.37
CA ALA A 334 20.32 -24.28 3.83
C ALA A 334 19.24 -23.39 4.47
N LEU A 335 18.36 -22.83 3.63
CA LEU A 335 17.22 -22.02 4.04
C LEU A 335 15.95 -22.61 3.41
N PRO A 336 14.91 -22.91 4.20
CA PRO A 336 13.61 -23.28 3.66
C PRO A 336 12.89 -22.05 3.08
N ALA A 337 12.31 -22.17 1.89
CA ALA A 337 11.51 -21.11 1.26
C ALA A 337 10.28 -21.70 0.55
N GLY A 338 9.27 -22.07 1.34
CA GLY A 338 8.04 -22.68 0.82
C GLY A 338 8.33 -24.01 0.12
N ALA A 339 8.03 -24.06 -1.19
CA ALA A 339 8.27 -25.22 -2.05
C ALA A 339 9.73 -25.34 -2.55
N ALA A 340 10.56 -24.31 -2.35
CA ALA A 340 11.94 -24.27 -2.79
C ALA A 340 12.92 -24.41 -1.60
N GLN A 341 14.10 -24.96 -1.89
CA GLN A 341 15.22 -25.01 -0.96
C GLN A 341 16.34 -24.10 -1.45
N ILE A 342 16.83 -23.21 -0.60
CA ILE A 342 17.85 -22.23 -0.95
C ILE A 342 19.15 -22.60 -0.22
N PHE A 343 20.27 -22.56 -0.92
CA PHE A 343 21.60 -22.70 -0.36
C PHE A 343 22.38 -21.41 -0.59
N ILE A 344 22.89 -20.81 0.47
CA ILE A 344 23.69 -19.59 0.40
C ILE A 344 25.14 -19.85 0.80
N SER A 345 26.07 -19.26 0.05
CA SER A 345 27.52 -19.31 0.31
C SER A 345 28.05 -17.89 0.53
N PHE A 346 28.96 -17.72 1.49
CA PHE A 346 29.43 -16.42 1.99
C PHE A 346 30.81 -16.00 1.52
#